data_AF-A0ABD6DZE4-F1
#
_entry.id   AF-A0ABD6DZE4-F1
#
_cell.length_a   1.000
_cell.length_b   1.000
_cell.length_c   1.000
_cell.angle_alpha   90.00
_cell.angle_beta   90.00
_cell.angle_gamma   90.00
#
_symmetry.space_group_name_H-M   'P 1'
#
loop_
_entity.id
_entity.type
_entity.pdbx_description
1 polymer ?
#
loop_
_entity_poly.entity_id
_entity_poly.type
_entity_poly.pdbx_seq_one_letter_code
_entity_poly.pdbx_strand_id
1 'polypeptide(L)'
;MGFLIELVDMELDWLLEEDTPTYVHALFGGVVGILVVTIHNLFVGAESYYNLSGVIIGSALAGFLAANGSGQFKKAGMGAGILGTVPAFAWSSGFLRDWFLTSASEGGLVFGVLLLSMLILATGMLAILIGVFGGVLGGWIAGKVNPEIRG
;
A
#
# COMPACT_ATOMS: atom_id res chain seq x y z
N MET A 1 -13.47 5.91 -28.69
CA MET A 1 -12.23 5.44 -28.03
C MET A 1 -11.31 6.60 -27.66
N GLY A 2 -11.16 7.66 -28.48
CA GLY A 2 -10.35 8.84 -28.13
C GLY A 2 -10.85 9.70 -26.96
N PHE A 3 -12.17 9.92 -26.84
CA PHE A 3 -12.75 10.77 -25.78
C PHE A 3 -12.56 10.22 -24.34
N LEU A 4 -12.50 8.88 -24.19
CA LEU A 4 -12.21 8.26 -22.89
C LEU A 4 -10.72 8.31 -22.55
N ILE A 5 -9.84 8.38 -23.55
CA ILE A 5 -8.39 8.51 -23.36
C ILE A 5 -8.07 9.95 -22.95
N GLU A 6 -8.65 10.95 -23.63
CA GLU A 6 -8.48 12.36 -23.24
C GLU A 6 -9.02 12.66 -21.84
N LEU A 7 -10.15 12.07 -21.44
CA LEU A 7 -10.65 12.22 -20.08
C LEU A 7 -9.72 11.60 -19.04
N VAL A 8 -9.16 10.41 -19.33
CA VAL A 8 -8.21 9.74 -18.44
C VAL A 8 -6.87 10.49 -18.37
N ASP A 9 -6.37 11.02 -19.49
CA ASP A 9 -5.16 11.85 -19.51
C ASP A 9 -5.36 13.14 -18.71
N MET A 10 -6.50 13.82 -18.90
CA MET A 10 -6.84 15.03 -18.15
C MET A 10 -7.11 14.75 -16.66
N GLU A 11 -7.59 13.56 -16.30
CA GLU A 11 -7.71 13.05 -14.92
C GLU A 11 -6.41 12.48 -14.33
N LEU A 12 -5.32 12.37 -15.08
CA LEU A 12 -4.02 11.94 -14.54
C LEU A 12 -2.97 13.03 -14.56
N ASP A 13 -3.12 14.07 -15.40
CA ASP A 13 -2.20 15.21 -15.44
C ASP A 13 -2.07 15.89 -14.06
N TRP A 14 -3.20 16.06 -13.35
CA TRP A 14 -3.18 16.65 -12.00
C TRP A 14 -2.47 15.74 -10.97
N LEU A 15 -2.34 14.43 -11.21
CA LEU A 15 -1.56 13.52 -10.37
C LEU A 15 -0.06 13.57 -10.67
N LEU A 16 0.34 14.19 -11.79
CA LEU A 16 1.72 14.33 -12.23
C LEU A 16 2.24 15.77 -12.10
N GLU A 17 1.37 16.72 -11.77
CA GLU A 17 1.76 18.11 -11.45
C GLU A 17 2.75 18.16 -10.28
N GLU A 18 3.78 19.00 -10.43
CA GLU A 18 4.89 19.13 -9.47
C GLU A 18 4.42 19.61 -8.09
N ASP A 19 3.36 20.41 -8.06
CA ASP A 19 2.76 20.94 -6.83
C ASP A 19 1.81 19.97 -6.11
N THR A 20 1.53 18.79 -6.69
CA THR A 20 0.56 17.86 -6.12
C THR A 20 1.09 17.25 -4.83
N PRO A 21 0.36 17.34 -3.70
CA PRO A 21 0.84 16.86 -2.42
C PRO A 21 1.13 15.35 -2.42
N THR A 22 2.23 14.96 -1.79
CA THR A 22 2.67 13.55 -1.70
C THR A 22 1.60 12.61 -1.10
N TYR A 23 0.73 13.11 -0.21
CA TYR A 23 -0.32 12.29 0.38
C TYR A 23 -1.40 11.86 -0.64
N VAL A 24 -1.61 12.64 -1.71
CA VAL A 24 -2.56 12.32 -2.79
C VAL A 24 -2.10 11.06 -3.51
N HIS A 25 -0.82 11.02 -3.86
CA HIS A 25 -0.17 9.87 -4.48
C HIS A 25 -0.23 8.62 -3.60
N ALA A 26 0.00 8.80 -2.29
CA ALA A 26 -0.15 7.73 -1.30
C ALA A 26 -1.58 7.19 -1.24
N LEU A 27 -2.58 8.10 -1.23
CA LEU A 27 -3.99 7.74 -1.19
C LEU A 27 -4.37 6.94 -2.45
N PHE A 28 -3.99 7.44 -3.62
CA PHE A 28 -4.29 6.81 -4.90
C PHE A 28 -3.67 5.41 -5.01
N GLY A 29 -2.36 5.29 -4.76
CA GLY A 29 -1.70 3.98 -4.77
C GLY A 29 -2.23 3.04 -3.68
N GLY A 30 -2.66 3.59 -2.54
CA GLY A 30 -3.37 2.85 -1.49
C GLY A 30 -4.69 2.27 -1.98
N VAL A 31 -5.54 3.08 -2.63
CA VAL A 31 -6.82 2.64 -3.21
C VAL A 31 -6.61 1.58 -4.28
N VAL A 32 -5.64 1.78 -5.18
CA VAL A 32 -5.29 0.76 -6.19
C VAL A 32 -4.83 -0.53 -5.50
N GLY A 33 -3.99 -0.41 -4.48
CA GLY A 33 -3.55 -1.57 -3.68
C GLY A 33 -4.73 -2.31 -3.05
N ILE A 34 -5.68 -1.58 -2.46
CA ILE A 34 -6.91 -2.14 -1.88
C ILE A 34 -7.70 -2.91 -2.94
N LEU A 35 -7.92 -2.33 -4.11
CA LEU A 35 -8.69 -2.94 -5.19
C LEU A 35 -8.03 -4.23 -5.69
N VAL A 36 -6.72 -4.19 -5.97
CA VAL A 36 -5.98 -5.36 -6.49
C VAL A 36 -5.95 -6.48 -5.45
N VAL A 37 -5.69 -6.16 -4.17
CA VAL A 37 -5.75 -7.14 -3.08
C VAL A 37 -7.15 -7.74 -2.99
N THR A 38 -8.20 -6.92 -3.00
CA THR A 38 -9.58 -7.39 -2.86
C THR A 38 -9.99 -8.30 -4.01
N ILE A 39 -9.72 -7.89 -5.26
CA ILE A 39 -10.00 -8.67 -6.46
C ILE A 39 -9.26 -10.02 -6.40
N HIS A 40 -7.96 -10.01 -6.10
CA HIS A 40 -7.16 -11.25 -6.07
C HIS A 40 -7.75 -12.28 -5.09
N ASN A 41 -8.16 -11.84 -3.90
CA ASN A 41 -8.70 -12.74 -2.88
C ASN A 41 -10.12 -13.23 -3.20
N LEU A 42 -10.91 -12.44 -3.91
CA LEU A 42 -12.21 -12.88 -4.45
C LEU A 42 -12.06 -14.01 -5.48
N PHE A 43 -11.00 -13.98 -6.30
CA PHE A 43 -10.78 -14.98 -7.34
C PHE A 43 -10.06 -16.25 -6.85
N VAL A 44 -9.12 -16.13 -5.92
CA VAL A 44 -8.33 -17.26 -5.41
C VAL A 44 -9.03 -17.98 -4.25
N GLY A 45 -10.04 -17.36 -3.64
CA GLY A 45 -10.77 -17.89 -2.50
C GLY A 45 -10.04 -17.64 -1.18
N ALA A 46 -10.82 -17.40 -0.11
CA ALA A 46 -10.32 -16.93 1.18
C ALA A 46 -9.42 -17.93 1.94
N GLU A 47 -9.31 -19.18 1.48
CA GLU A 47 -8.59 -20.27 2.17
C GLU A 47 -7.19 -20.56 1.61
N SER A 48 -6.80 -19.93 0.50
CA SER A 48 -5.49 -20.11 -0.12
C SER A 48 -4.58 -18.92 0.18
N TYR A 49 -3.34 -19.19 0.59
CA TYR A 49 -2.24 -18.26 0.91
C TYR A 49 -2.42 -16.83 0.38
N TYR A 50 -2.68 -15.90 1.31
CA TYR A 50 -2.99 -14.51 1.04
C TYR A 50 -1.82 -13.76 0.38
N ASN A 51 -2.06 -13.13 -0.78
CA ASN A 51 -1.00 -12.54 -1.58
C ASN A 51 -0.92 -11.01 -1.44
N LEU A 52 0.14 -10.51 -0.80
CA LEU A 52 0.43 -9.08 -0.63
C LEU A 52 0.90 -8.37 -1.91
N SER A 53 0.94 -9.07 -3.05
CA SER A 53 1.33 -8.50 -4.35
C SER A 53 0.55 -7.23 -4.72
N GLY A 54 -0.75 -7.16 -4.39
CA GLY A 54 -1.56 -5.97 -4.67
C GLY A 54 -1.08 -4.72 -3.93
N VAL A 55 -0.61 -4.86 -2.69
CA VAL A 55 -0.02 -3.77 -1.90
C VAL A 55 1.27 -3.29 -2.53
N ILE A 56 2.11 -4.21 -3.00
CA ILE A 56 3.36 -3.88 -3.69
C ILE A 56 3.08 -3.07 -4.96
N ILE A 57 2.10 -3.51 -5.76
CA ILE A 57 1.70 -2.82 -7.00
C ILE A 57 1.18 -1.42 -6.70
N GLY A 58 0.26 -1.28 -5.75
CA GLY A 58 -0.26 0.02 -5.34
C GLY A 58 0.81 0.96 -4.80
N SER A 59 1.74 0.44 -4.00
CA SER A 59 2.87 1.20 -3.46
C SER A 59 3.89 1.60 -4.53
N ALA A 60 4.11 0.75 -5.53
CA ALA A 60 4.93 1.07 -6.70
C ALA A 60 4.30 2.13 -7.59
N LEU A 61 2.99 2.07 -7.79
CA LEU A 61 2.26 3.11 -8.51
C LEU A 61 2.36 4.46 -7.79
N ALA A 62 2.14 4.48 -6.46
CA ALA A 62 2.32 5.69 -5.65
C ALA A 62 3.74 6.25 -5.75
N GLY A 63 4.75 5.38 -5.69
CA GLY A 63 6.15 5.77 -5.84
C GLY A 63 6.46 6.35 -7.21
N PHE A 64 5.92 5.74 -8.27
CA PHE A 64 6.08 6.20 -9.64
C PHE A 64 5.47 7.59 -9.84
N LEU A 65 4.20 7.77 -9.45
CA LEU A 65 3.52 9.06 -9.60
C LEU A 65 4.22 10.15 -8.77
N ALA A 66 4.53 9.85 -7.51
CA ALA A 66 5.17 10.81 -6.63
C ALA A 66 6.62 11.15 -7.01
N ALA A 67 7.30 10.30 -7.78
CA ALA A 67 8.60 10.65 -8.36
C ALA A 67 8.46 11.61 -9.54
N ASN A 68 7.38 11.53 -10.32
CA ASN A 68 7.14 12.42 -11.45
C ASN A 68 6.56 13.79 -11.04
N GLY A 69 5.77 13.86 -9.96
CA GLY A 69 5.26 15.12 -9.42
C GLY A 69 6.08 15.64 -8.24
N SER A 70 5.88 15.07 -7.05
CA SER A 70 6.37 15.66 -5.78
C SER A 70 7.84 15.38 -5.40
N GLY A 71 8.56 14.53 -6.12
CA GLY A 71 9.88 13.98 -5.75
C GLY A 71 9.93 13.08 -4.49
N GLN A 72 8.85 12.97 -3.71
CA GLN A 72 8.83 12.27 -2.40
C GLN A 72 8.35 10.81 -2.49
N PHE A 73 8.83 10.06 -3.47
CA PHE A 73 8.37 8.69 -3.78
C PHE A 73 8.43 7.69 -2.62
N LYS A 74 9.41 7.79 -1.71
CA LYS A 74 9.51 6.91 -0.52
C LYS A 74 8.34 7.13 0.44
N LYS A 75 7.95 8.39 0.67
CA LYS A 75 6.84 8.74 1.58
C LYS A 75 5.49 8.36 0.96
N ALA A 76 5.34 8.59 -0.35
CA ALA A 76 4.14 8.17 -1.08
C ALA A 76 3.93 6.65 -1.03
N GLY A 77 4.99 5.89 -1.32
CA GLY A 77 4.95 4.42 -1.23
C GLY A 77 4.62 3.92 0.17
N MET A 78 5.22 4.51 1.21
CA MET A 78 4.92 4.15 2.60
C MET A 78 3.44 4.35 2.96
N GLY A 79 2.86 5.51 2.60
CA GLY A 79 1.44 5.77 2.86
C GLY A 79 0.53 4.82 2.06
N ALA A 80 0.87 4.55 0.80
CA ALA A 80 0.15 3.57 -0.01
C ALA A 80 0.24 2.14 0.56
N GLY A 81 1.39 1.76 1.13
CA GLY A 81 1.57 0.47 1.81
C GLY A 81 0.67 0.33 3.04
N ILE A 82 0.63 1.36 3.89
CA ILE A 82 -0.26 1.38 5.06
C ILE A 82 -1.72 1.23 4.63
N LEU A 83 -2.18 2.02 3.66
CA LEU A 83 -3.57 1.97 3.18
C LEU A 83 -3.89 0.65 2.46
N GLY A 84 -2.97 0.16 1.63
CA GLY A 84 -3.13 -1.06 0.84
C GLY A 84 -3.17 -2.34 1.67
N THR A 85 -2.57 -2.34 2.87
CA THR A 85 -2.61 -3.50 3.78
C THR A 85 -3.91 -3.62 4.57
N VAL A 86 -4.75 -2.58 4.63
CA VAL A 86 -6.00 -2.60 5.41
C VAL A 86 -6.91 -3.78 5.04
N PRO A 87 -7.21 -4.08 3.76
CA PRO A 87 -8.04 -5.22 3.39
C PRO A 87 -7.37 -6.56 3.68
N ALA A 88 -6.04 -6.62 3.53
CA ALA A 88 -5.28 -7.82 3.88
C ALA A 88 -5.42 -8.14 5.37
N PHE A 89 -5.44 -7.11 6.22
CA PHE A 89 -5.68 -7.25 7.65
C PHE A 89 -7.13 -7.59 7.97
N ALA A 90 -8.10 -6.93 7.32
CA ALA A 90 -9.52 -7.20 7.51
C ALA A 90 -9.89 -8.66 7.21
N TRP A 91 -9.29 -9.25 6.18
CA TRP A 91 -9.57 -10.64 5.81
C TRP A 91 -8.81 -11.66 6.65
N SER A 92 -7.58 -11.33 7.08
CA SER A 92 -6.81 -12.17 8.02
C SER A 92 -7.28 -12.04 9.47
N SER A 93 -8.28 -11.18 9.72
CA SER A 93 -8.72 -10.80 11.07
C SER A 93 -9.25 -11.98 11.88
N GLY A 94 -9.93 -12.95 11.26
CA GLY A 94 -10.41 -14.15 11.96
C GLY A 94 -9.26 -14.99 12.53
N PHE A 95 -8.29 -15.34 11.69
CA PHE A 95 -7.08 -16.06 12.10
C PHE A 95 -6.28 -15.31 13.16
N LEU A 96 -6.01 -14.01 12.93
CA LEU A 96 -5.24 -13.18 13.86
C LEU A 96 -5.95 -13.02 15.20
N ARG A 97 -7.28 -12.89 15.18
CA ARG A 97 -8.11 -12.82 16.40
C ARG A 97 -8.07 -14.12 17.17
N ASP A 98 -8.24 -15.26 16.53
CA ASP A 98 -8.25 -16.56 17.21
C ASP A 98 -6.86 -16.90 17.77
N TRP A 99 -5.80 -16.61 17.01
CA TRP A 99 -4.42 -16.71 17.50
C TRP A 99 -4.16 -15.79 18.69
N PHE A 100 -4.61 -14.53 18.61
CA PHE A 100 -4.44 -13.55 19.69
C PHE A 100 -5.19 -13.96 20.96
N LEU A 101 -6.45 -14.38 20.84
CA LEU A 101 -7.26 -14.82 21.98
C LEU A 101 -6.67 -16.06 22.65
N THR A 102 -6.19 -17.02 21.85
CA THR A 102 -5.51 -18.22 22.35
C THR A 102 -4.23 -17.82 23.11
N SER A 103 -3.37 -17.02 22.47
CA SER A 103 -2.08 -16.61 23.04
C SER A 103 -2.23 -15.73 24.28
N ALA A 104 -3.20 -14.80 24.27
CA ALA A 104 -3.42 -13.88 25.38
C ALA A 104 -4.06 -14.55 26.61
N SER A 105 -4.79 -15.66 26.41
CA SER A 105 -5.46 -16.38 27.50
C SER A 105 -4.49 -16.98 28.52
N GLU A 106 -3.22 -17.18 28.16
CA GLU A 106 -2.20 -17.78 29.02
C GLU A 106 -1.53 -16.78 29.99
N GLY A 107 -1.57 -15.47 29.70
CA GLY A 107 -0.76 -14.47 30.41
C GLY A 107 -1.54 -13.37 31.15
N GLY A 108 -2.87 -13.39 31.11
CA GLY A 108 -3.72 -12.36 31.72
C GLY A 108 -3.71 -11.01 30.98
N LEU A 109 -4.34 -10.00 31.58
CA LEU A 109 -4.70 -8.74 30.88
C LEU A 109 -3.48 -7.93 30.43
N VAL A 110 -2.44 -7.82 31.29
CA VAL A 110 -1.21 -7.08 30.96
C VAL A 110 -0.49 -7.71 29.77
N PHE A 111 -0.37 -9.04 29.75
CA PHE A 111 0.22 -9.77 28.65
C PHE A 111 -0.56 -9.58 27.35
N GLY A 112 -1.90 -9.65 27.41
CA GLY A 112 -2.76 -9.40 26.25
C GLY A 112 -2.56 -8.01 25.64
N VAL A 113 -2.46 -6.95 26.46
CA VAL A 113 -2.21 -5.58 25.97
C VAL A 113 -0.84 -5.45 25.31
N LEU A 114 0.18 -6.07 25.89
CA LEU A 114 1.54 -6.05 25.37
C LEU A 114 1.63 -6.81 24.02
N LEU A 115 0.99 -7.98 23.96
CA LEU A 115 0.88 -8.80 22.75
C LEU A 115 0.14 -8.04 21.63
N LEU A 116 -0.95 -7.32 21.96
CA LEU A 116 -1.72 -6.55 20.99
C LEU A 116 -0.90 -5.39 20.43
N SER A 117 -0.16 -4.72 21.31
CA SER A 117 0.72 -3.61 20.93
C SER A 117 1.84 -4.09 20.01
N MET A 118 2.46 -5.23 20.32
CA MET A 118 3.44 -5.90 19.46
C MET A 118 2.84 -6.29 18.10
N LEU A 119 1.61 -6.81 18.07
CA LEU A 119 0.93 -7.20 16.84
C LEU A 119 0.69 -5.98 15.92
N ILE A 120 0.18 -4.87 16.48
CA ILE A 120 -0.05 -3.63 15.73
C ILE A 120 1.26 -3.05 15.20
N LEU A 121 2.33 -3.06 16.01
CA LEU A 121 3.64 -2.56 15.59
C LEU A 121 4.24 -3.44 14.49
N ALA A 122 4.14 -4.76 14.61
CA ALA A 122 4.66 -5.69 13.62
C ALA A 122 3.94 -5.53 12.28
N THR A 123 2.60 -5.43 12.30
CA THR A 123 1.80 -5.29 11.07
C THR A 123 2.01 -3.94 10.41
N GLY A 124 2.06 -2.86 11.20
CA GLY A 124 2.40 -1.52 10.72
C GLY A 124 3.80 -1.47 10.11
N MET A 125 4.79 -2.12 10.74
CA MET A 125 6.15 -2.17 10.22
C MET A 125 6.24 -2.93 8.90
N LEU A 126 5.54 -4.05 8.77
CA LEU A 126 5.45 -4.79 7.50
C LEU A 126 4.78 -3.95 6.40
N ALA A 127 3.69 -3.26 6.71
CA ALA A 127 3.01 -2.37 5.77
C ALA A 127 3.92 -1.23 5.28
N ILE A 128 4.67 -0.62 6.20
CA ILE A 128 5.66 0.41 5.88
C ILE A 128 6.78 -0.15 5.01
N LEU A 129 7.35 -1.31 5.36
CA LEU A 129 8.45 -1.93 4.61
C LEU A 129 8.03 -2.24 3.17
N ILE A 130 6.85 -2.85 3.00
CA ILE A 130 6.27 -3.16 1.69
C ILE A 130 6.01 -1.85 0.91
N GLY A 131 5.45 -0.86 1.59
CA GLY A 131 5.18 0.46 1.02
C GLY A 131 6.44 1.18 0.53
N VAL A 132 7.48 1.23 1.37
CA VAL A 132 8.77 1.84 1.02
C VAL A 132 9.42 1.08 -0.13
N PHE A 133 9.41 -0.26 -0.10
CA PHE A 133 9.97 -1.07 -1.17
C PHE A 133 9.26 -0.80 -2.51
N GLY A 134 7.92 -0.85 -2.52
CA GLY A 134 7.13 -0.49 -3.70
C GLY A 134 7.44 0.94 -4.14
N GLY A 135 7.45 1.90 -3.23
CA GLY A 135 7.73 3.31 -3.51
C GLY A 135 9.09 3.52 -4.18
N VAL A 136 10.14 2.86 -3.69
CA VAL A 136 11.49 2.90 -4.28
C VAL A 136 11.50 2.28 -5.67
N LEU A 137 10.82 1.14 -5.86
CA LEU A 137 10.70 0.49 -7.15
C LEU A 137 9.99 1.41 -8.16
N GLY A 138 8.88 2.02 -7.76
CA GLY A 138 8.13 3.00 -8.55
C GLY A 138 8.97 4.21 -8.97
N GLY A 139 9.67 4.81 -8.01
CA GLY A 139 10.56 5.94 -8.30
C GLY A 139 11.75 5.57 -9.18
N TRP A 140 12.28 4.35 -9.06
CA TRP A 140 13.33 3.86 -9.95
C TRP A 140 12.83 3.72 -11.40
N ILE A 141 11.60 3.21 -11.60
CA ILE A 141 10.97 3.13 -12.92
C ILE A 141 10.72 4.54 -13.48
N ALA A 142 10.23 5.47 -12.66
CA ALA A 142 10.03 6.85 -13.06
C ALA A 142 11.32 7.48 -13.59
N GLY A 143 12.44 7.34 -12.87
CA GLY A 143 13.74 7.83 -13.32
C GLY A 143 14.33 7.12 -14.55
N LYS A 144 13.74 6.01 -15.00
CA LYS A 144 14.06 5.37 -16.29
C LYS A 144 13.19 5.89 -17.43
N VAL A 145 11.94 6.24 -17.14
CA VAL A 145 10.99 6.79 -18.11
C VAL A 145 11.26 8.27 -18.36
N ASN A 146 11.50 9.03 -17.29
CA ASN A 146 11.86 10.44 -17.35
C ASN A 146 13.18 10.69 -16.59
N PRO A 147 14.32 10.83 -17.30
CA PRO A 147 15.63 11.02 -16.69
C PRO A 147 15.81 12.38 -16.01
N GLU A 148 14.93 13.36 -16.25
CA GLU A 148 14.99 14.69 -15.62
C GLU A 148 14.73 14.63 -14.10
N ILE A 149 14.05 13.58 -13.63
CA ILE A 149 13.76 13.29 -12.21
C ILE A 149 15.03 12.87 -11.43
N ARG A 150 16.13 12.54 -12.14
CA ARG A 150 17.41 12.13 -11.53
C ARG A 150 18.39 13.30 -11.28
N GLY A 151 17.96 14.53 -11.47
CA GLY A 151 18.73 15.76 -11.20
C GLY A 151 18.91 16.06 -9.72
#